data_AF-A0A963KMK7-F1
#
_entry.id   AF-A0A963KMK7-F1
#
_cell.length_a   1.000
_cell.length_b   1.000
_cell.length_c   1.000
_cell.angle_alpha   90.00
_cell.angle_beta   90.00
_cell.angle_gamma   90.00
#
_symmetry.space_group_name_H-M   'P 1'
#
loop_
_entity.id
_entity.type
_entity.pdbx_description
1 polymer ?
#
loop_
_entity_poly.entity_id
_entity_poly.type
_entity_poly.pdbx_seq_one_letter_code
_entity_poly.pdbx_strand_id
1 'polypeptide(L)'
;MAMRLLAKTYWSGSWVRFREPVAEFARCEQVTVYAHDNTQVRGLFWRPLRNPRPRVAVIAAHPRGDFSQHYAFPALLRAGYACLGANLRNTNNDSTCVHELLLLDLAAHMVWLREQGIDQVVWLGNSGGGSLGGFYQSQAKAAPAQRISHTPAGRPVALAQATLPAFDAFMISAAHVGQGLIMNDIIDPSVVDEHDPLLVDDTLDMYNPDNGFQPAPQWSRYTPEFLARYRAAQLARVARIDARAHAIIADQAAAEGLRGEPGFAALPASGRRAVNRRAAFQPVMTVYRTMANPNYVDNTLDPSNRGYGSLLSDLPDLMNYQLYGFGRIVTPDAWLSTWSGLSSNANFLKTGRAIDEPVAVVQAGRDMDVYPQQHGQAILETVRSQDKTLFDFPDCLHYFEPDEGEDPNAPVLRQMAALVPWLEQRLPL
;
A
#
# COMPACT_ATOMS: atom_id res chain seq x y z
N MET A 1 -4.47 28.48 -13.43
CA MET A 1 -4.66 27.37 -12.47
C MET A 1 -3.69 27.60 -11.31
N ALA A 2 -4.16 27.59 -10.08
CA ALA A 2 -3.28 27.64 -8.91
C ALA A 2 -2.47 26.32 -8.84
N MET A 3 -1.15 26.44 -8.76
CA MET A 3 -0.21 25.31 -8.72
C MET A 3 -0.56 24.36 -7.56
N ARG A 4 -0.87 23.10 -7.84
CA ARG A 4 -1.11 22.07 -6.82
C ARG A 4 0.21 21.40 -6.44
N LEU A 5 1.10 22.16 -5.81
CA LEU A 5 2.09 21.54 -4.92
C LEU A 5 1.29 20.91 -3.78
N LEU A 6 1.59 19.64 -3.47
CA LEU A 6 0.89 18.86 -2.45
C LEU A 6 0.47 19.73 -1.27
N ALA A 7 -0.85 19.83 -1.03
CA ALA A 7 -1.31 20.41 0.22
C ALA A 7 -0.68 19.59 1.36
N LYS A 8 -0.19 20.25 2.41
CA LYS A 8 0.34 19.61 3.65
C LYS A 8 -0.60 18.56 4.25
N THR A 9 -1.82 18.45 3.72
CA THR A 9 -2.92 17.63 4.15
C THR A 9 -3.25 16.43 3.26
N TYR A 10 -2.50 16.08 2.20
CA TYR A 10 -2.93 14.97 1.30
C TYR A 10 -3.29 13.67 2.05
N TRP A 11 -2.49 13.27 3.03
CA TRP A 11 -2.77 12.10 3.88
C TRP A 11 -3.78 12.37 5.01
N SER A 12 -3.92 13.63 5.46
CA SER A 12 -4.81 14.02 6.56
C SER A 12 -6.17 14.60 6.11
N GLY A 13 -6.36 14.81 4.81
CA GLY A 13 -7.55 15.35 4.15
C GLY A 13 -7.91 14.56 2.89
N SER A 14 -7.54 13.28 2.85
CA SER A 14 -7.86 12.39 1.73
C SER A 14 -9.36 12.16 1.61
N TRP A 15 -9.81 11.92 0.38
CA TRP A 15 -11.20 11.57 0.05
C TRP A 15 -11.59 10.15 0.46
N VAL A 16 -10.77 9.50 1.30
CA VAL A 16 -10.95 8.15 1.85
C VAL A 16 -12.10 8.10 2.88
N ARG A 17 -12.53 9.25 3.42
CA ARG A 17 -13.51 9.35 4.51
C ARG A 17 -14.96 9.28 4.04
N PHE A 18 -15.88 9.05 4.97
CA PHE A 18 -17.32 9.29 4.75
C PHE A 18 -17.52 10.73 4.28
N ARG A 19 -18.43 10.91 3.32
CA ARG A 19 -18.80 12.22 2.76
C ARG A 19 -20.26 12.55 3.04
N GLU A 20 -20.84 11.82 3.98
CA GLU A 20 -22.20 11.98 4.46
C GLU A 20 -22.30 11.49 5.92
N PRO A 21 -23.23 12.04 6.71
CA PRO A 21 -23.51 11.52 8.04
C PRO A 21 -24.15 10.13 7.96
N VAL A 22 -23.70 9.22 8.83
CA VAL A 22 -24.21 7.83 8.85
C VAL A 22 -25.07 7.50 10.08
N ALA A 23 -25.20 8.42 11.02
CA ALA A 23 -25.85 8.18 12.32
C ALA A 23 -27.34 7.76 12.21
N GLU A 24 -27.99 8.13 11.11
CA GLU A 24 -29.39 7.78 10.85
C GLU A 24 -29.59 6.31 10.47
N PHE A 25 -28.54 5.62 10.01
CA PHE A 25 -28.64 4.23 9.51
C PHE A 25 -27.52 3.30 9.99
N ALA A 26 -26.57 3.79 10.78
CA ALA A 26 -25.49 2.97 11.35
C ALA A 26 -25.10 3.39 12.77
N ARG A 27 -24.56 2.44 13.53
CA ARG A 27 -23.91 2.67 14.84
C ARG A 27 -22.44 2.31 14.76
N CYS A 28 -21.61 3.07 15.46
CA CYS A 28 -20.18 2.85 15.57
C CYS A 28 -19.84 2.23 16.93
N GLU A 29 -18.93 1.26 16.92
CA GLU A 29 -18.25 0.73 18.09
C GLU A 29 -16.72 0.85 17.89
N GLN A 30 -16.02 1.32 18.91
CA GLN A 30 -14.56 1.31 18.89
C GLN A 30 -14.05 -0.12 19.15
N VAL A 31 -13.18 -0.60 18.26
CA VAL A 31 -12.53 -1.89 18.40
C VAL A 31 -11.12 -1.70 18.94
N THR A 32 -10.75 -2.49 19.94
CA THR A 32 -9.37 -2.60 20.43
C THR A 32 -9.03 -4.08 20.55
N VAL A 33 -8.04 -4.53 19.78
CA VAL A 33 -7.60 -5.93 19.73
C VAL A 33 -6.09 -6.00 19.89
N TYR A 34 -5.60 -7.18 20.25
CA TYR A 34 -4.17 -7.45 20.39
C TYR A 34 -3.75 -8.46 19.32
N ALA A 35 -2.76 -8.08 18.52
CA ALA A 35 -2.09 -8.98 17.61
C ALA A 35 -1.36 -10.09 18.38
N HIS A 36 -0.98 -11.17 17.67
CA HIS A 36 -0.29 -12.31 18.27
C HIS A 36 1.01 -11.92 19.01
N ASP A 37 1.69 -10.86 18.54
CA ASP A 37 2.89 -10.31 19.17
C ASP A 37 2.60 -9.30 20.31
N ASN A 38 1.34 -9.25 20.78
CA ASN A 38 0.82 -8.33 21.80
C ASN A 38 0.75 -6.86 21.38
N THR A 39 0.96 -6.54 20.10
CA THR A 39 0.73 -5.18 19.60
C THR A 39 -0.75 -4.85 19.70
N GLN A 40 -1.10 -3.78 20.43
CA GLN A 40 -2.47 -3.29 20.46
C GLN A 40 -2.78 -2.51 19.17
N VAL A 41 -3.84 -2.89 18.47
CA VAL A 41 -4.35 -2.16 17.31
C VAL A 41 -5.83 -1.81 17.49
N ARG A 42 -6.29 -0.84 16.72
CA ARG A 42 -7.62 -0.23 16.89
C ARG A 42 -8.37 -0.18 15.56
N GLY A 43 -9.68 -0.05 15.64
CA GLY A 43 -10.53 0.14 14.46
C GLY A 43 -11.88 0.70 14.85
N LEU A 44 -12.71 0.95 13.85
CA LEU A 44 -14.12 1.30 14.05
C LEU A 44 -15.00 0.26 13.37
N PHE A 45 -15.86 -0.38 14.15
CA PHE A 45 -16.86 -1.31 13.66
C PHE A 45 -18.21 -0.63 13.53
N TRP A 46 -18.71 -0.61 12.30
CA TRP A 46 -19.97 0.01 11.92
C TRP A 46 -21.02 -1.08 11.71
N ARG A 47 -22.09 -1.04 12.50
CA ARG A 47 -23.25 -1.92 12.34
C ARG A 47 -24.42 -1.16 11.73
N PRO A 48 -25.09 -1.70 10.72
CA PRO A 48 -26.26 -1.07 10.13
C PRO A 48 -27.47 -1.22 11.06
N LEU A 49 -28.27 -0.17 11.21
CA LEU A 49 -29.47 -0.19 12.07
C LEU A 49 -30.53 -1.17 11.58
N ARG A 50 -30.63 -1.36 10.25
CA ARG A 50 -31.58 -2.29 9.63
C ARG A 50 -31.22 -3.77 9.82
N ASN A 51 -29.96 -4.06 10.14
CA ASN A 51 -29.46 -5.41 10.40
C ASN A 51 -28.49 -5.37 11.60
N PRO A 52 -29.01 -5.30 12.84
CA PRO A 52 -28.18 -5.08 14.02
C PRO A 52 -27.32 -6.29 14.42
N ARG A 53 -27.56 -7.47 13.82
CA ARG A 53 -26.77 -8.71 14.02
C ARG A 53 -26.32 -9.27 12.67
N PRO A 54 -25.49 -8.52 11.92
CA PRO A 54 -25.08 -8.95 10.60
C PRO A 54 -24.21 -10.21 10.70
N ARG A 55 -24.36 -11.13 9.74
CA ARG A 55 -23.49 -12.31 9.59
C ARG A 55 -22.37 -12.09 8.57
N VAL A 56 -22.47 -11.03 7.77
CA VAL A 56 -21.47 -10.65 6.76
C VAL A 56 -20.91 -9.27 7.10
N ALA A 57 -19.59 -9.14 7.06
CA ALA A 57 -18.90 -7.86 7.23
C ALA A 57 -17.93 -7.57 6.09
N VAL A 58 -17.78 -6.29 5.75
CA VAL A 58 -16.71 -5.80 4.89
C VAL A 58 -15.61 -5.21 5.76
N ILE A 59 -14.38 -5.69 5.63
CA ILE A 59 -13.22 -5.13 6.33
C ILE A 59 -12.35 -4.36 5.35
N ALA A 60 -11.94 -3.15 5.72
CA ALA A 60 -11.02 -2.33 4.95
C ALA A 60 -9.83 -1.92 5.82
N ALA A 61 -8.62 -2.11 5.32
CA ALA A 61 -7.41 -1.59 5.93
C ALA A 61 -6.41 -1.15 4.85
N HIS A 62 -5.52 -0.25 5.23
CA HIS A 62 -4.40 0.19 4.41
C HIS A 62 -3.12 0.07 5.21
N PRO A 63 -1.95 -0.21 4.59
CA PRO A 63 -0.70 -0.32 5.33
C PRO A 63 -0.40 0.87 6.25
N ARG A 64 -0.89 2.06 5.88
CA ARG A 64 -0.60 3.34 6.54
C ARG A 64 -1.77 4.31 6.61
N GLY A 65 -2.83 4.05 5.85
CA GLY A 65 -3.97 4.96 5.72
C GLY A 65 -5.00 4.62 6.78
N ASP A 66 -5.62 5.65 7.35
CA ASP A 66 -6.72 5.42 8.27
C ASP A 66 -8.00 5.15 7.48
N PHE A 67 -8.45 3.90 7.54
CA PHE A 67 -9.61 3.39 6.79
C PHE A 67 -10.83 3.18 7.73
N SER A 68 -10.77 3.72 8.95
CA SER A 68 -11.85 3.62 9.96
C SER A 68 -13.21 4.13 9.48
N GLN A 69 -13.23 5.01 8.47
CA GLN A 69 -14.42 5.62 7.87
C GLN A 69 -14.36 5.57 6.34
N HIS A 70 -14.05 4.41 5.75
CA HIS A 70 -13.90 4.29 4.30
C HIS A 70 -15.14 4.76 3.51
N TYR A 71 -14.99 5.59 2.47
CA TYR A 71 -16.10 6.21 1.71
C TYR A 71 -17.13 5.23 1.15
N ALA A 72 -16.75 3.97 0.93
CA ALA A 72 -17.65 2.91 0.44
C ALA A 72 -18.62 2.37 1.51
N PHE A 73 -18.30 2.50 2.80
CA PHE A 73 -19.09 1.88 3.87
C PHE A 73 -20.53 2.39 3.96
N PRO A 74 -20.85 3.69 3.77
CA PRO A 74 -22.22 4.15 3.86
C PRO A 74 -23.20 3.38 2.96
N ALA A 75 -22.81 3.07 1.72
CA ALA A 75 -23.64 2.27 0.81
C ALA A 75 -23.78 0.81 1.29
N LEU A 76 -22.69 0.20 1.78
CA LEU A 76 -22.69 -1.17 2.33
C LEU A 76 -23.53 -1.27 3.60
N LEU A 77 -23.45 -0.28 4.48
CA LEU A 77 -24.26 -0.16 5.69
C LEU A 77 -25.74 0.02 5.35
N ARG A 78 -26.06 0.89 4.37
CA ARG A 78 -27.43 0.97 3.85
C ARG A 78 -27.88 -0.34 3.24
N ALA A 79 -27.00 -1.12 2.65
CA ALA A 79 -27.26 -2.47 2.15
C ALA A 79 -27.28 -3.55 3.25
N GLY A 80 -27.04 -3.21 4.53
CA GLY A 80 -27.20 -4.13 5.66
C GLY A 80 -25.97 -4.96 6.00
N TYR A 81 -24.83 -4.71 5.36
CA TYR A 81 -23.54 -5.30 5.70
C TYR A 81 -22.90 -4.55 6.88
N ALA A 82 -22.26 -5.27 7.79
CA ALA A 82 -21.36 -4.65 8.77
C ALA A 82 -20.10 -4.13 8.06
N CYS A 83 -19.45 -3.11 8.59
CA CYS A 83 -18.17 -2.61 8.06
C CYS A 83 -17.14 -2.43 9.18
N LEU A 84 -15.95 -3.02 9.04
CA LEU A 84 -14.83 -2.78 9.94
C LEU A 84 -13.74 -1.98 9.22
N GLY A 85 -13.54 -0.74 9.63
CA GLY A 85 -12.35 0.01 9.22
C GLY A 85 -11.22 -0.28 10.20
N ALA A 86 -10.30 -1.15 9.80
CA ALA A 86 -9.20 -1.64 10.62
C ALA A 86 -7.97 -0.73 10.45
N ASN A 87 -7.56 -0.07 11.53
CA ASN A 87 -6.27 0.61 11.56
C ASN A 87 -5.19 -0.37 12.05
N LEU A 88 -4.05 -0.32 11.39
CA LEU A 88 -2.90 -1.18 11.68
C LEU A 88 -1.84 -0.38 12.44
N ARG A 89 -0.81 -1.06 12.97
CA ARG A 89 0.19 -0.45 13.87
C ARG A 89 0.98 0.72 13.27
N ASN A 90 0.97 0.89 11.95
CA ASN A 90 1.73 1.91 11.21
C ASN A 90 0.85 3.01 10.57
N THR A 91 -0.33 3.28 11.12
CA THR A 91 -1.18 4.39 10.62
C THR A 91 -0.39 5.71 10.61
N ASN A 92 -0.35 6.38 9.46
CA ASN A 92 0.40 7.61 9.17
C ASN A 92 1.92 7.51 9.40
N ASN A 93 2.50 6.31 9.36
CA ASN A 93 3.93 6.10 9.59
C ASN A 93 4.56 5.14 8.56
N ASP A 94 5.28 5.71 7.60
CA ASP A 94 6.07 4.97 6.61
C ASP A 94 7.36 4.40 7.20
N SER A 95 7.94 5.07 8.19
CA SER A 95 9.33 4.88 8.59
C SER A 95 9.63 3.50 9.15
N THR A 96 8.64 2.84 9.75
CA THR A 96 8.79 1.54 10.39
C THR A 96 7.75 0.52 9.90
N CYS A 97 7.16 0.76 8.72
CA CYS A 97 6.13 -0.10 8.17
C CYS A 97 6.72 -1.41 7.62
N VAL A 98 6.40 -2.53 8.26
CA VAL A 98 6.81 -3.90 7.84
C VAL A 98 5.55 -4.72 7.59
N HIS A 99 5.30 -5.07 6.32
CA HIS A 99 4.07 -5.71 5.88
C HIS A 99 3.80 -7.07 6.54
N GLU A 100 4.84 -7.87 6.82
CA GLU A 100 4.67 -9.15 7.52
C GLU A 100 4.05 -8.98 8.91
N LEU A 101 4.40 -7.90 9.62
CA LEU A 101 3.84 -7.58 10.94
C LEU A 101 2.39 -7.09 10.82
N LEU A 102 2.05 -6.37 9.75
CA LEU A 102 0.69 -5.92 9.50
C LEU A 102 -0.29 -7.09 9.31
N LEU A 103 0.18 -8.25 8.86
CA LEU A 103 -0.67 -9.43 8.75
C LEU A 103 -1.13 -9.92 10.12
N LEU A 104 -0.31 -9.76 11.17
CA LEU A 104 -0.70 -10.11 12.54
C LEU A 104 -1.78 -9.16 13.08
N ASP A 105 -1.70 -7.87 12.73
CA ASP A 105 -2.72 -6.88 13.08
C ASP A 105 -4.06 -7.20 12.41
N LEU A 106 -4.02 -7.51 11.12
CA LEU A 106 -5.21 -7.87 10.36
C LEU A 106 -5.82 -9.18 10.85
N ALA A 107 -4.98 -10.16 11.22
CA ALA A 107 -5.43 -11.40 11.83
C ALA A 107 -6.20 -11.16 13.15
N ALA A 108 -5.76 -10.22 13.98
CA ALA A 108 -6.46 -9.89 15.23
C ALA A 108 -7.86 -9.33 14.98
N HIS A 109 -8.00 -8.42 14.01
CA HIS A 109 -9.31 -7.89 13.59
C HIS A 109 -10.20 -8.98 13.02
N MET A 110 -9.64 -9.89 12.21
CA MET A 110 -10.37 -11.02 11.63
C MET A 110 -10.88 -12.00 12.68
N VAL A 111 -10.05 -12.38 13.65
CA VAL A 111 -10.45 -13.22 14.78
C VAL A 111 -11.56 -12.55 15.59
N TRP A 112 -11.40 -11.26 15.89
CA TRP A 112 -12.43 -10.49 16.60
C TRP A 112 -13.76 -10.45 15.83
N LEU A 113 -13.75 -10.28 14.51
CA LEU A 113 -14.98 -10.35 13.69
C LEU A 113 -15.67 -11.71 13.85
N ARG A 114 -14.92 -12.82 13.85
CA ARG A 114 -15.50 -14.16 14.08
C ARG A 114 -16.13 -14.25 15.48
N GLU A 115 -15.51 -13.70 16.51
CA GLU A 115 -16.06 -13.64 17.87
C GLU A 115 -17.34 -12.77 17.98
N GLN A 116 -17.48 -11.76 17.11
CA GLN A 116 -18.70 -10.96 17.00
C GLN A 116 -19.84 -11.67 16.25
N GLY A 117 -19.66 -12.91 15.81
CA GLY A 117 -20.64 -13.68 15.06
C GLY A 117 -20.67 -13.38 13.56
N ILE A 118 -19.57 -12.85 13.00
CA ILE A 118 -19.43 -12.68 11.56
C ILE A 118 -18.94 -13.99 10.92
N ASP A 119 -19.76 -14.53 10.03
CA ASP A 119 -19.53 -15.79 9.33
C ASP A 119 -18.89 -15.61 7.96
N GLN A 120 -19.05 -14.46 7.32
CA GLN A 120 -18.37 -14.14 6.07
C GLN A 120 -17.74 -12.75 6.10
N VAL A 121 -16.50 -12.64 5.64
CA VAL A 121 -15.75 -11.39 5.62
C VAL A 121 -15.26 -11.06 4.23
N VAL A 122 -15.63 -9.88 3.73
CA VAL A 122 -15.19 -9.34 2.44
C VAL A 122 -14.02 -8.40 2.65
N TRP A 123 -12.92 -8.62 1.93
CA TRP A 123 -11.82 -7.66 1.90
C TRP A 123 -12.14 -6.49 0.97
N LEU A 124 -12.09 -5.27 1.47
CA LEU A 124 -12.09 -4.05 0.67
C LEU A 124 -10.69 -3.44 0.65
N GLY A 125 -9.94 -3.70 -0.43
CA GLY A 125 -8.59 -3.22 -0.63
C GLY A 125 -8.55 -2.04 -1.59
N ASN A 126 -8.37 -0.82 -1.09
CA ASN A 126 -8.13 0.37 -1.92
C ASN A 126 -6.64 0.75 -1.92
N SER A 127 -6.07 1.12 -3.07
CA SER A 127 -4.67 1.52 -3.20
C SER A 127 -3.72 0.41 -2.70
N GLY A 128 -2.82 0.70 -1.76
CA GLY A 128 -1.95 -0.30 -1.12
C GLY A 128 -2.68 -1.38 -0.33
N GLY A 129 -3.96 -1.19 -0.02
CA GLY A 129 -4.83 -2.21 0.57
C GLY A 129 -5.04 -3.42 -0.35
N GLY A 130 -4.97 -3.26 -1.68
CA GLY A 130 -5.07 -4.39 -2.61
C GLY A 130 -3.94 -5.41 -2.41
N SER A 131 -2.69 -4.97 -2.55
CA SER A 131 -1.49 -5.78 -2.29
C SER A 131 -1.44 -6.37 -0.89
N LEU A 132 -1.89 -5.62 0.13
CA LEU A 132 -1.93 -6.10 1.51
C LEU A 132 -2.94 -7.25 1.69
N GLY A 133 -4.14 -7.13 1.14
CA GLY A 133 -5.16 -8.18 1.22
C GLY A 133 -4.73 -9.45 0.49
N GLY A 134 -4.14 -9.33 -0.70
CA GLY A 134 -3.58 -10.46 -1.43
C GLY A 134 -2.46 -11.15 -0.66
N PHE A 135 -1.58 -10.37 -0.02
CA PHE A 135 -0.54 -10.92 0.84
C PHE A 135 -1.12 -11.66 2.04
N TYR A 136 -2.08 -11.07 2.76
CA TYR A 136 -2.76 -11.71 3.87
C TYR A 136 -3.42 -13.02 3.45
N GLN A 137 -4.21 -13.03 2.36
CA GLN A 137 -4.91 -14.22 1.88
C GLN A 137 -3.93 -15.36 1.56
N SER A 138 -2.78 -15.03 0.95
CA SER A 138 -1.74 -16.03 0.65
C SER A 138 -1.21 -16.72 1.90
N GLN A 139 -1.06 -16.00 3.02
CA GLN A 139 -0.59 -16.56 4.28
C GLN A 139 -1.72 -17.26 5.04
N ALA A 140 -2.95 -16.73 5.00
CA ALA A 140 -4.13 -17.32 5.63
C ALA A 140 -4.44 -18.71 5.05
N LYS A 141 -4.34 -18.87 3.72
CA LYS A 141 -4.61 -20.13 3.01
C LYS A 141 -3.44 -21.12 3.04
N ALA A 142 -2.22 -20.66 3.35
CA ALA A 142 -1.08 -21.55 3.50
C ALA A 142 -1.19 -22.36 4.81
N ALA A 143 -0.72 -23.60 4.77
CA ALA A 143 -0.53 -24.39 5.99
C ALA A 143 0.42 -23.63 6.94
N PRO A 144 0.20 -23.64 8.27
CA PRO A 144 1.02 -22.88 9.22
C PRO A 144 2.54 -23.02 9.03
N ALA A 145 3.03 -24.24 8.76
CA ALA A 145 4.45 -24.52 8.55
C ALA A 145 5.02 -23.96 7.23
N GLN A 146 4.17 -23.56 6.28
CA GLN A 146 4.54 -22.99 4.98
C GLN A 146 4.44 -21.46 4.96
N ARG A 147 3.92 -20.85 6.02
CA ARG A 147 3.85 -19.39 6.14
C ARG A 147 5.25 -18.82 6.28
N ILE A 148 5.40 -17.56 5.86
CA ILE A 148 6.66 -16.82 5.99
C ILE A 148 7.07 -16.78 7.47
N SER A 149 8.31 -17.19 7.73
CA SER A 149 8.90 -17.21 9.08
C SER A 149 9.81 -16.02 9.34
N HIS A 150 10.26 -15.33 8.29
CA HIS A 150 11.16 -14.17 8.39
C HIS A 150 10.78 -13.07 7.40
N THR A 151 10.93 -11.82 7.81
CA THR A 151 10.81 -10.66 6.92
C THR A 151 11.93 -10.67 5.87
N PRO A 152 11.83 -9.87 4.79
CA PRO A 152 12.93 -9.68 3.84
C PRO A 152 14.23 -9.16 4.48
N ALA A 153 14.13 -8.51 5.64
CA ALA A 153 15.27 -8.08 6.45
C ALA A 153 15.85 -9.20 7.34
N GLY A 154 15.31 -10.43 7.28
CA GLY A 154 15.76 -11.57 8.06
C GLY A 154 15.27 -11.57 9.51
N ARG A 155 14.27 -10.75 9.87
CA ARG A 155 13.71 -10.74 11.24
C ARG A 155 12.63 -11.82 11.38
N PRO A 156 12.60 -12.60 12.46
CA PRO A 156 11.57 -13.61 12.65
C PRO A 156 10.17 -12.99 12.77
N VAL A 157 9.16 -13.65 12.23
CA VAL A 157 7.75 -13.27 12.34
C VAL A 157 6.88 -14.48 12.67
N ALA A 158 5.92 -14.30 13.59
CA ALA A 158 5.13 -15.38 14.15
C ALA A 158 3.87 -15.76 13.34
N LEU A 159 3.94 -15.75 12.01
CA LEU A 159 2.77 -16.05 11.15
C LEU A 159 2.31 -17.51 11.25
N ALA A 160 3.24 -18.44 11.52
CA ALA A 160 2.94 -19.85 11.71
C ALA A 160 2.15 -20.11 13.01
N GLN A 161 2.35 -19.28 14.03
CA GLN A 161 1.72 -19.43 15.35
C GLN A 161 0.39 -18.66 15.44
N ALA A 162 0.18 -17.67 14.58
CA ALA A 162 -1.03 -16.87 14.56
C ALA A 162 -2.21 -17.58 13.85
N THR A 163 -3.42 -17.34 14.35
CA THR A 163 -4.66 -17.70 13.66
C THR A 163 -4.96 -16.66 12.60
N LEU A 164 -4.98 -17.04 11.32
CA LEU A 164 -5.26 -16.15 10.18
C LEU A 164 -6.53 -16.63 9.45
N PRO A 165 -7.73 -16.20 9.86
CA PRO A 165 -8.96 -16.52 9.12
C PRO A 165 -8.91 -15.91 7.72
N ALA A 166 -9.21 -16.69 6.68
CA ALA A 166 -9.25 -16.21 5.30
C ALA A 166 -10.45 -15.26 5.04
N PHE A 167 -10.32 -14.42 4.02
CA PHE A 167 -11.44 -13.66 3.45
C PHE A 167 -12.31 -14.55 2.56
N ASP A 168 -13.59 -14.20 2.46
CA ASP A 168 -14.62 -14.94 1.73
C ASP A 168 -14.94 -14.30 0.35
N ALA A 169 -14.58 -13.03 0.15
CA ALA A 169 -14.65 -12.32 -1.14
C ALA A 169 -13.76 -11.08 -1.13
N PHE A 170 -13.50 -10.50 -2.31
CA PHE A 170 -12.64 -9.34 -2.49
C PHE A 170 -13.32 -8.25 -3.32
N MET A 171 -13.24 -7.01 -2.84
CA MET A 171 -13.44 -5.79 -3.61
C MET A 171 -12.12 -5.03 -3.63
N ILE A 172 -11.47 -4.95 -4.78
CA ILE A 172 -10.15 -4.35 -4.96
C ILE A 172 -10.34 -3.08 -5.79
N SER A 173 -10.18 -1.90 -5.18
CA SER A 173 -10.55 -0.62 -5.79
C SER A 173 -9.37 0.29 -6.01
N ALA A 174 -9.13 0.75 -7.24
CA ALA A 174 -8.03 1.66 -7.57
C ALA A 174 -6.73 1.24 -6.86
N ALA A 175 -6.40 -0.04 -6.98
CA ALA A 175 -5.31 -0.66 -6.25
C ALA A 175 -4.12 -0.90 -7.17
N HIS A 176 -2.92 -0.57 -6.68
CA HIS A 176 -1.68 -0.94 -7.35
C HIS A 176 -1.27 -2.37 -6.99
N VAL A 177 -0.40 -2.97 -7.79
CA VAL A 177 0.11 -4.34 -7.59
C VAL A 177 1.05 -4.50 -6.39
N GLY A 178 1.61 -3.42 -5.84
CA GLY A 178 2.40 -3.47 -4.61
C GLY A 178 3.17 -2.17 -4.37
N GLN A 179 3.37 -1.78 -3.11
CA GLN A 179 4.06 -0.52 -2.78
C GLN A 179 5.52 -0.53 -3.23
N GLY A 180 6.19 -1.67 -3.13
CA GLY A 180 7.53 -1.84 -3.68
C GLY A 180 7.56 -1.82 -5.21
N LEU A 181 6.52 -2.33 -5.87
CA LEU A 181 6.43 -2.26 -7.33
C LEU A 181 6.17 -0.83 -7.82
N ILE A 182 5.34 -0.07 -7.11
CA ILE A 182 5.20 1.38 -7.33
C ILE A 182 6.57 2.06 -7.19
N MET A 183 7.33 1.76 -6.11
CA MET A 183 8.67 2.35 -5.93
C MET A 183 9.60 2.09 -7.11
N ASN A 184 9.58 0.88 -7.69
CA ASN A 184 10.37 0.55 -8.88
C ASN A 184 10.04 1.49 -10.07
N ASP A 185 8.80 1.97 -10.17
CA ASP A 185 8.34 2.79 -11.28
C ASP A 185 8.50 4.29 -11.06
N ILE A 186 8.60 4.74 -9.81
CA ILE A 186 8.61 6.17 -9.42
C ILE A 186 9.98 6.65 -8.94
N ILE A 187 10.90 5.75 -8.59
CA ILE A 187 12.22 6.15 -8.09
C ILE A 187 13.03 6.79 -9.22
N ASP A 188 13.65 7.93 -8.95
CA ASP A 188 14.42 8.64 -9.96
C ASP A 188 15.80 7.99 -10.16
N PRO A 189 16.07 7.36 -11.30
CA PRO A 189 17.34 6.67 -11.51
C PRO A 189 18.51 7.61 -11.77
N SER A 190 18.26 8.90 -12.03
CA SER A 190 19.30 9.89 -12.32
C SER A 190 20.09 10.31 -11.08
N VAL A 191 19.65 9.94 -9.87
CA VAL A 191 20.41 10.20 -8.64
C VAL A 191 21.68 9.34 -8.62
N VAL A 192 22.83 10.02 -8.68
CA VAL A 192 24.15 9.36 -8.72
C VAL A 192 24.61 8.95 -7.33
N ASP A 193 24.43 9.82 -6.33
CA ASP A 193 24.81 9.57 -4.93
C ASP A 193 23.62 9.78 -3.99
N GLU A 194 23.33 8.79 -3.14
CA GLU A 194 22.26 8.86 -2.15
C GLU A 194 22.55 9.86 -1.01
N HIS A 195 23.79 10.36 -0.89
CA HIS A 195 24.17 11.43 0.05
C HIS A 195 24.17 12.83 -0.58
N ASP A 196 24.11 12.92 -1.91
CA ASP A 196 23.97 14.17 -2.65
C ASP A 196 22.85 14.03 -3.69
N PRO A 197 21.58 14.19 -3.29
CA PRO A 197 20.43 13.98 -4.18
C PRO A 197 20.30 15.04 -5.30
N LEU A 198 21.16 16.07 -5.30
CA LEU A 198 21.26 17.07 -6.35
C LEU A 198 22.27 16.68 -7.44
N LEU A 199 23.09 15.64 -7.22
CA LEU A 199 23.99 15.11 -8.24
C LEU A 199 23.22 14.20 -9.21
N VAL A 200 23.13 14.64 -10.47
CA VAL A 200 22.27 14.07 -11.50
C VAL A 200 23.08 13.49 -12.66
N ASP A 201 22.69 12.31 -13.14
CA ASP A 201 23.05 11.79 -14.47
C ASP A 201 22.02 12.26 -15.49
N ASP A 202 22.38 13.29 -16.26
CA ASP A 202 21.50 13.91 -17.26
C ASP A 202 21.02 12.93 -18.33
N THR A 203 21.73 11.82 -18.57
CA THR A 203 21.32 10.80 -19.57
C THR A 203 20.19 9.90 -19.08
N LEU A 204 19.90 9.96 -17.78
CA LEU A 204 18.83 9.25 -17.09
C LEU A 204 17.77 10.19 -16.50
N ASP A 205 17.97 11.51 -16.53
CA ASP A 205 16.96 12.45 -16.04
C ASP A 205 15.77 12.51 -17.01
N MET A 206 14.65 11.89 -16.62
CA MET A 206 13.42 11.95 -17.43
C MET A 206 12.84 13.36 -17.54
N TYR A 207 13.23 14.30 -16.69
CA TYR A 207 12.81 15.70 -16.73
C TYR A 207 13.77 16.60 -17.53
N ASN A 208 14.80 16.02 -18.15
CA ASN A 208 15.64 16.71 -19.12
C ASN A 208 14.95 16.75 -20.51
N PRO A 209 14.75 17.92 -21.13
CA PRO A 209 14.18 18.03 -22.48
C PRO A 209 14.92 17.21 -23.55
N ASP A 210 16.24 17.03 -23.42
CA ASP A 210 17.05 16.22 -24.35
C ASP A 210 16.63 14.74 -24.35
N ASN A 211 16.01 14.26 -23.28
CA ASN A 211 15.45 12.92 -23.17
C ASN A 211 13.98 12.83 -23.62
N GLY A 212 13.34 13.95 -23.97
CA GLY A 212 11.95 14.01 -24.47
C GLY A 212 10.94 14.64 -23.51
N PHE A 213 11.39 15.23 -22.39
CA PHE A 213 10.51 15.95 -21.46
C PHE A 213 9.89 17.20 -22.09
N GLN A 214 8.61 17.40 -21.79
CA GLN A 214 7.86 18.63 -22.03
C GLN A 214 7.10 18.98 -20.75
N PRO A 215 7.18 20.23 -20.26
CA PRO A 215 6.46 20.63 -19.05
C PRO A 215 4.95 20.69 -19.27
N ALA A 216 4.19 20.62 -18.18
CA ALA A 216 2.74 20.77 -18.22
C ALA A 216 2.33 22.09 -18.94
N PRO A 217 1.27 22.09 -19.76
CA PRO A 217 0.35 20.99 -20.04
C PRO A 217 0.74 20.12 -21.26
N GLN A 218 1.94 20.28 -21.82
CA GLN A 218 2.36 19.48 -22.97
C GLN A 218 2.79 18.08 -22.52
N TRP A 219 2.27 17.05 -23.19
CA TRP A 219 2.72 15.69 -22.92
C TRP A 219 4.12 15.45 -23.50
N SER A 220 4.99 14.87 -22.69
CA SER A 220 6.31 14.36 -23.06
C SER A 220 6.20 13.15 -23.98
N ARG A 221 7.28 12.85 -24.69
CA ARG A 221 7.40 11.66 -25.54
C ARG A 221 8.79 11.07 -25.38
N TYR A 222 8.86 9.85 -24.86
CA TYR A 222 10.14 9.16 -24.68
C TYR A 222 10.36 8.13 -25.78
N THR A 223 11.60 7.98 -26.25
CA THR A 223 11.93 6.90 -27.18
C THR A 223 11.90 5.54 -26.47
N PRO A 224 11.59 4.44 -27.18
CA PRO A 224 11.66 3.10 -26.61
C PRO A 224 13.03 2.77 -26.00
N GLU A 225 14.11 3.23 -26.63
CA GLU A 225 15.49 3.04 -26.15
C GLU A 225 15.74 3.77 -24.83
N PHE A 226 15.26 5.00 -24.69
CA PHE A 226 15.35 5.73 -23.42
C PHE A 226 14.55 5.02 -22.33
N LEU A 227 13.30 4.64 -22.60
CA LEU A 227 12.45 3.97 -21.63
C LEU A 227 13.06 2.65 -21.14
N ALA A 228 13.63 1.85 -22.04
CA ALA A 228 14.30 0.60 -21.67
C ALA A 228 15.50 0.84 -20.74
N ARG A 229 16.38 1.80 -21.08
CA ARG A 229 17.52 2.18 -20.24
C ARG A 229 17.06 2.75 -18.89
N TYR A 230 16.05 3.63 -18.91
CA TYR A 230 15.51 4.30 -17.74
C TYR A 230 14.92 3.31 -16.74
N ARG A 231 14.03 2.41 -17.18
CA ARG A 231 13.43 1.37 -16.32
C ARG A 231 14.47 0.42 -15.74
N ALA A 232 15.48 0.04 -16.53
CA ALA A 232 16.60 -0.76 -16.01
C ALA A 232 17.39 -0.01 -14.92
N ALA A 233 17.63 1.29 -15.11
CA ALA A 233 18.33 2.12 -14.14
C ALA A 233 17.51 2.34 -12.85
N GLN A 234 16.17 2.39 -12.91
CA GLN A 234 15.32 2.46 -11.72
C GLN A 234 15.52 1.23 -10.84
N LEU A 235 15.44 0.04 -11.44
CA LEU A 235 15.69 -1.22 -10.73
C LEU A 235 17.11 -1.31 -10.18
N ALA A 236 18.10 -0.82 -10.93
CA ALA A 236 19.48 -0.76 -10.47
C ALA A 236 19.63 0.15 -9.23
N ARG A 237 18.92 1.29 -9.17
CA ARG A 237 18.92 2.17 -7.99
C ARG A 237 18.26 1.48 -6.79
N VAL A 238 17.11 0.83 -6.98
CA VAL A 238 16.47 0.03 -5.91
C VAL A 238 17.44 -1.02 -5.37
N ALA A 239 18.13 -1.76 -6.26
CA ALA A 239 19.12 -2.77 -5.86
C ALA A 239 20.29 -2.18 -5.05
N ARG A 240 20.77 -0.97 -5.37
CA ARG A 240 21.81 -0.28 -4.58
C ARG A 240 21.30 0.05 -3.17
N ILE A 241 20.06 0.53 -3.05
CA ILE A 241 19.46 0.84 -1.75
C ILE A 241 19.21 -0.44 -0.94
N ASP A 242 18.76 -1.54 -1.58
CA ASP A 242 18.65 -2.86 -0.94
C ASP A 242 20.00 -3.33 -0.39
N ALA A 243 21.08 -3.23 -1.18
CA ALA A 243 22.42 -3.61 -0.74
C ALA A 243 22.87 -2.78 0.47
N ARG A 244 22.59 -1.47 0.48
CA ARG A 244 22.84 -0.59 1.64
C ARG A 244 22.02 -1.02 2.86
N ALA A 245 20.73 -1.33 2.68
CA ALA A 245 19.84 -1.78 3.76
C ALA A 245 20.37 -3.09 4.38
N HIS A 246 20.74 -4.07 3.56
CA HIS A 246 21.31 -5.33 4.02
C HIS A 246 22.66 -5.14 4.72
N ALA A 247 23.55 -4.26 4.22
CA ALA A 247 24.83 -3.98 4.86
C ALA A 247 24.64 -3.37 6.26
N ILE A 248 23.68 -2.46 6.41
CA ILE A 248 23.31 -1.86 7.69
C ILE A 248 22.78 -2.93 8.66
N ILE A 249 21.87 -3.80 8.21
CA ILE A 249 21.34 -4.90 9.02
C ILE A 249 22.45 -5.86 9.46
N ALA A 250 23.36 -6.21 8.54
CA ALA A 250 24.48 -7.11 8.80
C ALA A 250 25.45 -6.56 9.86
N ASP A 251 25.76 -5.25 9.83
CA ASP A 251 26.61 -4.61 10.86
C ASP A 251 25.96 -4.67 12.25
N GLN A 252 24.64 -4.43 12.33
CA GLN A 252 23.90 -4.53 13.58
C GLN A 252 23.86 -5.98 14.10
N ALA A 253 23.56 -6.95 13.21
CA ALA A 253 23.49 -8.37 13.55
C ALA A 253 24.86 -8.93 14.00
N ALA A 254 25.95 -8.48 13.38
CA ALA A 254 27.31 -8.84 13.81
C ALA A 254 27.59 -8.35 15.24
N ALA A 255 27.16 -7.13 15.58
CA ALA A 255 27.30 -6.61 16.94
C ALA A 255 26.41 -7.33 17.96
N GLU A 256 25.19 -7.75 17.57
CA GLU A 256 24.33 -8.60 18.40
C GLU A 256 24.95 -9.97 18.66
N GLY A 257 25.54 -10.60 17.63
CA GLY A 257 26.26 -11.86 17.73
C GLY A 257 27.45 -11.75 18.69
N LEU A 258 28.31 -10.73 18.50
CA LEU A 258 29.44 -10.47 19.39
C LEU A 258 29.03 -10.26 20.85
N ARG A 259 27.86 -9.67 21.11
CA ARG A 259 27.32 -9.48 22.47
C ARG A 259 26.92 -10.82 23.12
N GLY A 260 26.52 -11.81 22.32
CA GLY A 260 26.14 -13.15 22.79
C GLY A 260 27.32 -14.11 23.03
N GLU A 261 28.51 -13.79 22.51
CA GLU A 261 29.70 -14.64 22.64
C GLU A 261 30.27 -14.64 24.08
N PRO A 262 30.82 -15.76 24.58
CA PRO A 262 31.43 -15.82 25.92
C PRO A 262 32.56 -14.79 26.13
N GLY A 263 33.30 -14.48 25.06
CA GLY A 263 34.39 -13.50 25.08
C GLY A 263 33.93 -12.06 25.31
N PHE A 264 32.64 -11.75 25.16
CA PHE A 264 32.10 -10.41 25.36
C PHE A 264 32.34 -9.89 26.79
N ALA A 265 32.15 -10.74 27.80
CA ALA A 265 32.34 -10.37 29.19
C ALA A 265 33.80 -9.99 29.51
N ALA A 266 34.76 -10.60 28.80
CA ALA A 266 36.18 -10.36 28.95
C ALA A 266 36.68 -9.09 28.26
N LEU A 267 35.90 -8.49 27.34
CA LEU A 267 36.27 -7.23 26.71
C LEU A 267 36.40 -6.11 27.75
N PRO A 268 37.31 -5.13 27.56
CA PRO A 268 37.33 -3.92 28.37
C PRO A 268 35.98 -3.19 28.37
N ALA A 269 35.69 -2.41 29.40
CA ALA A 269 34.41 -1.70 29.52
C ALA A 269 34.11 -0.78 28.31
N SER A 270 35.14 -0.19 27.70
CA SER A 270 35.01 0.59 26.46
C SER A 270 34.61 -0.27 25.26
N GLY A 271 35.20 -1.46 25.10
CA GLY A 271 34.86 -2.43 24.05
C GLY A 271 33.43 -2.95 24.18
N ARG A 272 33.02 -3.37 25.39
CA ARG A 272 31.62 -3.78 25.64
C ARG A 272 30.64 -2.67 25.31
N ARG A 273 30.96 -1.42 25.69
CA ARG A 273 30.12 -0.25 25.40
C ARG A 273 30.00 0.00 23.90
N ALA A 274 31.08 -0.14 23.12
CA ALA A 274 31.05 0.05 21.68
C ALA A 274 30.16 -1.00 20.98
N VAL A 275 30.33 -2.28 21.33
CA VAL A 275 29.49 -3.38 20.81
C VAL A 275 28.02 -3.17 21.18
N ASN A 276 27.73 -2.86 22.45
CA ASN A 276 26.35 -2.61 22.89
C ASN A 276 25.71 -1.44 22.15
N ARG A 277 26.44 -0.34 21.92
CA ARG A 277 25.93 0.81 21.17
C ARG A 277 25.63 0.45 19.72
N ARG A 278 26.51 -0.29 19.05
CA ARG A 278 26.28 -0.72 17.66
C ARG A 278 25.11 -1.70 17.55
N ALA A 279 25.00 -2.64 18.49
CA ALA A 279 23.89 -3.60 18.50
C ALA A 279 22.52 -2.95 18.84
N ALA A 280 22.52 -1.86 19.61
CA ALA A 280 21.30 -1.10 19.96
C ALA A 280 20.97 0.03 18.97
N PHE A 281 21.88 0.35 18.04
CA PHE A 281 21.68 1.43 17.09
C PHE A 281 20.55 1.09 16.11
N GLN A 282 19.58 1.99 15.98
CA GLN A 282 18.47 1.87 15.03
C GLN A 282 18.71 2.81 13.85
N PRO A 283 19.19 2.28 12.72
CA PRO A 283 19.51 3.08 11.55
C PRO A 283 18.24 3.54 10.82
N VAL A 284 18.30 4.76 10.31
CA VAL A 284 17.28 5.35 9.43
C VAL A 284 17.96 5.72 8.12
N MET A 285 17.31 5.40 7.01
CA MET A 285 17.70 5.77 5.67
C MET A 285 16.78 6.87 5.15
N THR A 286 17.35 7.78 4.36
CA THR A 286 16.59 8.75 3.59
C THR A 286 16.66 8.36 2.13
N VAL A 287 15.52 8.25 1.46
CA VAL A 287 15.42 7.95 0.03
C VAL A 287 14.87 9.19 -0.68
N TYR A 288 15.70 9.82 -1.50
CA TYR A 288 15.34 11.04 -2.21
C TYR A 288 14.76 10.73 -3.59
N ARG A 289 13.97 11.67 -4.14
CA ARG A 289 13.52 11.68 -5.53
C ARG A 289 12.77 10.40 -5.94
N THR A 290 11.51 10.34 -5.52
CA THR A 290 10.58 9.22 -5.74
C THR A 290 9.32 9.67 -6.49
N MET A 291 9.45 10.65 -7.39
CA MET A 291 8.36 11.18 -8.22
C MET A 291 8.82 11.23 -9.68
N ALA A 292 9.33 10.14 -10.21
CA ALA A 292 9.94 10.07 -11.53
C ALA A 292 9.42 8.85 -12.31
N ASN A 293 8.10 8.82 -12.55
CA ASN A 293 7.47 7.84 -13.41
C ASN A 293 7.14 8.45 -14.79
N PRO A 294 7.67 7.91 -15.90
CA PRO A 294 7.31 8.34 -17.25
C PRO A 294 5.80 8.44 -17.52
N ASN A 295 4.97 7.59 -16.89
CA ASN A 295 3.51 7.63 -17.04
C ASN A 295 2.87 8.97 -16.60
N TYR A 296 3.55 9.73 -15.73
CA TYR A 296 3.07 11.03 -15.24
C TYR A 296 3.03 12.09 -16.33
N VAL A 297 3.95 12.00 -17.30
CA VAL A 297 4.18 13.05 -18.28
C VAL A 297 4.11 12.55 -19.72
N ASP A 298 3.97 11.23 -19.94
CA ASP A 298 3.72 10.62 -21.25
C ASP A 298 2.41 9.82 -21.22
N ASN A 299 1.37 10.35 -21.86
CA ASN A 299 0.04 9.73 -21.94
C ASN A 299 -0.07 8.57 -22.94
N THR A 300 0.99 8.25 -23.69
CA THR A 300 1.01 7.08 -24.58
C THR A 300 1.34 5.80 -23.82
N LEU A 301 1.93 5.91 -22.63
CA LEU A 301 2.22 4.80 -21.74
C LEU A 301 0.98 4.47 -20.92
N ASP A 302 0.49 3.23 -21.01
CA ASP A 302 -0.76 2.76 -20.40
C ASP A 302 -1.93 3.77 -20.52
N PRO A 303 -2.44 4.03 -21.74
CA PRO A 303 -3.38 5.12 -22.00
C PRO A 303 -4.67 5.04 -21.17
N SER A 304 -5.10 6.18 -20.63
CA SER A 304 -6.34 6.32 -19.85
C SER A 304 -6.85 7.77 -19.90
N ASN A 305 -7.98 8.06 -19.25
CA ASN A 305 -8.54 9.42 -19.16
C ASN A 305 -7.78 10.31 -18.14
N ARG A 306 -6.64 9.85 -17.59
CA ARG A 306 -5.87 10.58 -16.58
C ARG A 306 -5.40 11.96 -17.06
N GLY A 307 -5.28 12.86 -16.10
CA GLY A 307 -4.63 14.15 -16.31
C GLY A 307 -3.11 14.04 -16.30
N TYR A 308 -2.44 15.14 -16.65
CA TYR A 308 -0.98 15.28 -16.52
C TYR A 308 -0.56 15.32 -15.05
N GLY A 309 0.54 14.65 -14.72
CA GLY A 309 1.15 14.67 -13.40
C GLY A 309 0.96 13.37 -12.63
N SER A 310 0.94 13.48 -11.30
CA SER A 310 0.84 12.39 -10.35
C SER A 310 -0.27 12.64 -9.35
N LEU A 311 -0.65 11.63 -8.58
CA LEU A 311 -1.56 11.73 -7.45
C LEU A 311 -1.16 12.80 -6.43
N LEU A 312 0.13 13.11 -6.39
CA LEU A 312 0.74 14.03 -5.43
C LEU A 312 0.90 15.46 -5.99
N SER A 313 1.13 15.62 -7.28
CA SER A 313 1.32 16.95 -7.89
C SER A 313 1.13 16.95 -9.40
N ASP A 314 0.65 18.09 -9.91
CA ASP A 314 0.61 18.47 -11.32
C ASP A 314 1.99 18.80 -11.90
N LEU A 315 3.01 19.04 -11.06
CA LEU A 315 4.40 19.32 -11.43
C LEU A 315 5.33 18.26 -10.81
N PRO A 316 5.33 17.02 -11.32
CA PRO A 316 6.08 15.92 -10.73
C PRO A 316 7.60 16.14 -10.78
N ASP A 317 8.09 16.91 -11.75
CA ASP A 317 9.49 17.36 -11.89
C ASP A 317 9.97 18.14 -10.66
N LEU A 318 9.15 19.08 -10.17
CA LEU A 318 9.45 19.86 -8.96
C LEU A 318 9.13 19.08 -7.68
N MET A 319 8.04 18.30 -7.69
CA MET A 319 7.63 17.48 -6.55
C MET A 319 8.70 16.44 -6.20
N ASN A 320 9.44 15.96 -7.17
CA ASN A 320 10.54 15.02 -6.98
C ASN A 320 11.62 15.51 -6.00
N TYR A 321 11.82 16.83 -5.92
CA TYR A 321 12.77 17.46 -4.99
C TYR A 321 12.15 17.86 -3.64
N GLN A 322 10.84 17.68 -3.45
CA GLN A 322 10.17 18.05 -2.21
C GLN A 322 10.41 17.04 -1.08
N LEU A 323 10.07 17.47 0.15
CA LEU A 323 10.14 16.65 1.36
C LEU A 323 9.17 15.45 1.29
N TYR A 324 7.95 15.67 0.80
CA TYR A 324 6.95 14.62 0.71
C TYR A 324 7.27 13.68 -0.47
N GLY A 325 7.05 12.39 -0.26
CA GLY A 325 7.28 11.34 -1.24
C GLY A 325 7.13 9.98 -0.58
N PHE A 326 7.03 8.95 -1.41
CA PHE A 326 6.91 7.58 -0.95
C PHE A 326 8.25 7.10 -0.36
N GLY A 327 8.23 6.44 0.81
CA GLY A 327 9.43 5.84 1.39
C GLY A 327 10.55 6.82 1.77
N ARG A 328 10.26 8.11 1.97
CA ARG A 328 11.27 9.16 2.17
C ARG A 328 12.19 8.92 3.36
N ILE A 329 11.63 8.57 4.51
CA ILE A 329 12.37 8.28 5.76
C ILE A 329 11.95 6.88 6.17
N VAL A 330 12.88 5.94 6.21
CA VAL A 330 12.59 4.50 6.42
C VAL A 330 13.72 3.80 7.16
N THR A 331 13.39 2.81 8.00
CA THR A 331 14.38 1.84 8.46
C THR A 331 14.76 0.87 7.33
N PRO A 332 15.92 0.20 7.40
CA PRO A 332 16.26 -0.88 6.47
C PRO A 332 15.17 -1.96 6.37
N ASP A 333 14.59 -2.36 7.51
CA ASP A 333 13.52 -3.35 7.57
C ASP A 333 12.26 -2.88 6.83
N ALA A 334 11.85 -1.62 7.03
CA ALA A 334 10.70 -1.04 6.36
C ALA A 334 10.95 -0.87 4.85
N TRP A 335 12.16 -0.48 4.44
CA TRP A 335 12.53 -0.43 3.03
C TRP A 335 12.39 -1.80 2.36
N LEU A 336 13.05 -2.82 2.88
CA LEU A 336 13.05 -4.16 2.28
C LEU A 336 11.67 -4.82 2.29
N SER A 337 10.88 -4.61 3.34
CA SER A 337 9.53 -5.18 3.47
C SER A 337 8.49 -4.44 2.62
N THR A 338 8.52 -3.12 2.58
CA THR A 338 7.44 -2.31 2.00
C THR A 338 7.80 -1.69 0.64
N TRP A 339 9.00 -1.14 0.50
CA TRP A 339 9.35 -0.21 -0.58
C TRP A 339 10.31 -0.75 -1.62
N SER A 340 11.06 -1.80 -1.34
CA SER A 340 11.82 -2.49 -2.36
C SER A 340 10.90 -3.39 -3.16
N GLY A 341 10.69 -3.10 -4.45
CA GLY A 341 9.97 -4.00 -5.35
C GLY A 341 10.72 -5.30 -5.64
N LEU A 342 12.02 -5.35 -5.34
CA LEU A 342 12.85 -6.55 -5.44
C LEU A 342 12.62 -7.49 -4.26
N SER A 343 12.50 -6.92 -3.05
CA SER A 343 12.48 -7.68 -1.79
C SER A 343 11.07 -7.90 -1.21
N SER A 344 10.13 -6.97 -1.43
CA SER A 344 8.81 -7.01 -0.77
C SER A 344 8.00 -8.27 -1.10
N ASN A 345 7.37 -8.82 -0.06
CA ASN A 345 6.41 -9.92 -0.18
C ASN A 345 4.98 -9.44 -0.47
N ALA A 346 4.63 -8.18 -0.16
CA ALA A 346 3.33 -7.61 -0.51
C ALA A 346 3.30 -7.17 -1.98
N ASN A 347 3.42 -8.16 -2.84
CA ASN A 347 3.42 -8.05 -4.28
C ASN A 347 2.28 -8.93 -4.78
N PHE A 348 1.22 -8.29 -5.27
CA PHE A 348 0.01 -8.96 -5.72
C PHE A 348 0.29 -9.92 -6.89
N LEU A 349 1.29 -9.65 -7.73
CA LEU A 349 1.71 -10.57 -8.80
C LEU A 349 2.29 -11.89 -8.25
N LYS A 350 2.84 -11.87 -7.03
CA LYS A 350 3.30 -13.06 -6.29
C LYS A 350 2.17 -13.72 -5.51
N THR A 351 1.35 -12.92 -4.82
CA THR A 351 0.43 -13.41 -3.78
C THR A 351 -1.01 -13.59 -4.25
N GLY A 352 -1.45 -12.86 -5.28
CA GLY A 352 -2.82 -12.85 -5.79
C GLY A 352 -3.28 -14.20 -6.34
N ARG A 353 -2.36 -15.08 -6.74
CA ARG A 353 -2.67 -16.45 -7.16
C ARG A 353 -3.26 -17.31 -6.04
N ALA A 354 -3.13 -16.91 -4.77
CA ALA A 354 -3.80 -17.59 -3.67
C ALA A 354 -5.31 -17.31 -3.62
N ILE A 355 -5.80 -16.28 -4.32
CA ILE A 355 -7.20 -15.86 -4.30
C ILE A 355 -7.99 -16.66 -5.34
N ASP A 356 -8.91 -17.49 -4.86
CA ASP A 356 -9.89 -18.23 -5.68
C ASP A 356 -11.35 -17.89 -5.30
N GLU A 357 -11.53 -17.04 -4.30
CA GLU A 357 -12.80 -16.48 -3.84
C GLU A 357 -13.34 -15.45 -4.86
N PRO A 358 -14.62 -15.06 -4.80
CA PRO A 358 -15.14 -14.04 -5.71
C PRO A 358 -14.39 -12.71 -5.63
N VAL A 359 -14.06 -12.12 -6.78
CA VAL A 359 -13.26 -10.88 -6.86
C VAL A 359 -13.95 -9.84 -7.75
N ALA A 360 -14.20 -8.65 -7.20
CA ALA A 360 -14.47 -7.44 -7.97
C ALA A 360 -13.20 -6.59 -8.02
N VAL A 361 -12.68 -6.33 -9.21
CA VAL A 361 -11.64 -5.32 -9.45
C VAL A 361 -12.31 -4.06 -9.95
N VAL A 362 -11.99 -2.90 -9.38
CA VAL A 362 -12.51 -1.60 -9.78
C VAL A 362 -11.38 -0.74 -10.28
N GLN A 363 -11.49 -0.30 -11.53
CA GLN A 363 -10.57 0.62 -12.18
C GLN A 363 -11.14 2.04 -12.17
N ALA A 364 -10.34 3.01 -11.72
CA ALA A 364 -10.63 4.43 -11.84
C ALA A 364 -9.83 5.00 -13.02
N GLY A 365 -10.49 5.40 -14.10
CA GLY A 365 -9.83 5.70 -15.38
C GLY A 365 -9.03 7.01 -15.41
N ARG A 366 -9.28 7.94 -14.48
CA ARG A 366 -8.49 9.18 -14.33
C ARG A 366 -7.39 9.09 -13.28
N ASP A 367 -7.20 7.93 -12.67
CA ASP A 367 -6.15 7.71 -11.69
C ASP A 367 -4.76 8.03 -12.28
N MET A 368 -3.94 8.72 -11.49
CA MET A 368 -2.64 9.23 -11.91
C MET A 368 -1.47 8.35 -11.47
N ASP A 369 -1.72 7.36 -10.60
CA ASP A 369 -0.73 6.41 -10.10
C ASP A 369 -1.19 4.94 -10.20
N VAL A 370 -2.46 4.69 -10.53
CA VAL A 370 -2.97 3.33 -10.79
C VAL A 370 -3.48 3.16 -12.22
N TYR A 371 -2.65 2.54 -13.04
CA TYR A 371 -2.92 2.46 -14.48
C TYR A 371 -3.70 1.19 -14.89
N PRO A 372 -4.54 1.27 -15.94
CA PRO A 372 -5.42 0.17 -16.35
C PRO A 372 -4.70 -1.14 -16.63
N GLN A 373 -3.66 -1.15 -17.48
CA GLN A 373 -2.97 -2.37 -17.87
C GLN A 373 -2.01 -2.85 -16.78
N GLN A 374 -1.18 -1.95 -16.27
CA GLN A 374 -0.13 -2.27 -15.32
C GLN A 374 -0.70 -2.75 -13.98
N HIS A 375 -1.91 -2.32 -13.59
CA HIS A 375 -2.47 -2.63 -12.28
C HIS A 375 -3.83 -3.30 -12.35
N GLY A 376 -4.87 -2.65 -12.90
CA GLY A 376 -6.23 -3.19 -12.91
C GLY A 376 -6.31 -4.56 -13.61
N GLN A 377 -5.83 -4.64 -14.85
CA GLN A 377 -5.77 -5.88 -15.62
C GLN A 377 -4.79 -6.88 -15.00
N ALA A 378 -3.59 -6.43 -14.61
CA ALA A 378 -2.59 -7.30 -13.99
C ALA A 378 -3.12 -8.00 -12.71
N ILE A 379 -3.88 -7.29 -11.87
CA ILE A 379 -4.56 -7.85 -10.69
C ILE A 379 -5.61 -8.87 -11.12
N LEU A 380 -6.49 -8.52 -12.06
CA LEU A 380 -7.56 -9.39 -12.56
C LEU A 380 -7.02 -10.69 -13.18
N GLU A 381 -5.93 -10.60 -13.95
CA GLU A 381 -5.28 -11.75 -14.58
C GLU A 381 -4.55 -12.63 -13.56
N THR A 382 -3.99 -12.04 -12.50
CA THR A 382 -3.23 -12.78 -11.48
C THR A 382 -4.12 -13.65 -10.58
N VAL A 383 -5.32 -13.19 -10.23
CA VAL A 383 -6.21 -13.97 -9.35
C VAL A 383 -6.70 -15.25 -10.04
N ARG A 384 -6.74 -16.36 -9.28
CA ARG A 384 -7.19 -17.68 -9.78
C ARG A 384 -8.70 -17.84 -9.76
N SER A 385 -9.40 -16.92 -9.11
CA SER A 385 -10.86 -16.90 -9.05
C SER A 385 -11.49 -17.07 -10.44
N GLN A 386 -12.48 -17.95 -10.50
CA GLN A 386 -13.34 -18.12 -11.68
C GLN A 386 -14.50 -17.12 -11.68
N ASP A 387 -14.85 -16.61 -10.51
CA ASP A 387 -15.87 -15.57 -10.32
C ASP A 387 -15.18 -14.22 -10.12
N LYS A 388 -14.76 -13.61 -11.23
CA LYS A 388 -14.10 -12.31 -11.22
C LYS A 388 -14.72 -11.33 -12.20
N THR A 389 -14.87 -10.09 -11.75
CA THR A 389 -15.46 -9.01 -12.54
C THR A 389 -14.54 -7.79 -12.49
N LEU A 390 -14.32 -7.14 -13.64
CA LEU A 390 -13.72 -5.83 -13.73
C LEU A 390 -14.82 -4.78 -13.93
N PHE A 391 -14.89 -3.81 -13.03
CA PHE A 391 -15.73 -2.62 -13.19
C PHE A 391 -14.84 -1.44 -13.55
N ASP A 392 -15.11 -0.84 -14.71
CA ASP A 392 -14.36 0.31 -15.21
C ASP A 392 -15.17 1.61 -15.03
N PHE A 393 -14.54 2.61 -14.41
CA PHE A 393 -15.09 3.93 -14.20
C PHE A 393 -14.17 4.97 -14.86
N PRO A 394 -14.31 5.19 -16.17
CA PRO A 394 -13.33 5.93 -16.97
C PRO A 394 -13.08 7.35 -16.48
N ASP A 395 -14.09 7.99 -15.89
CA ASP A 395 -14.05 9.40 -15.50
C ASP A 395 -13.83 9.62 -13.98
N CYS A 396 -13.45 8.59 -13.24
CA CYS A 396 -13.23 8.67 -11.79
C CYS A 396 -11.75 8.75 -11.43
N LEU A 397 -11.45 9.51 -10.37
CA LEU A 397 -10.12 9.65 -9.77
C LEU A 397 -9.88 8.57 -8.68
N HIS A 398 -8.66 8.54 -8.11
CA HIS A 398 -8.14 7.45 -7.27
C HIS A 398 -9.04 7.07 -6.08
N TYR A 399 -9.63 8.05 -5.39
CA TYR A 399 -10.55 7.81 -4.29
C TYR A 399 -11.99 8.09 -4.68
N PHE A 400 -12.31 8.12 -5.97
CA PHE A 400 -13.62 8.53 -6.47
C PHE A 400 -14.00 9.93 -5.96
N GLU A 401 -13.04 10.84 -5.81
CA GLU A 401 -13.33 12.23 -5.47
C GLU A 401 -14.20 12.91 -6.54
N PRO A 402 -15.08 13.85 -6.14
CA PRO A 402 -15.95 14.56 -7.07
C PRO A 402 -15.17 15.53 -7.96
N ASP A 403 -15.70 15.79 -9.15
CA ASP A 403 -15.29 16.98 -9.91
C ASP A 403 -15.82 18.26 -9.25
N GLU A 404 -15.24 19.41 -9.61
CA GLU A 404 -15.66 20.70 -9.07
C GLU A 404 -17.16 20.96 -9.34
N GLY A 405 -17.92 21.19 -8.27
CA GLY A 405 -19.38 21.42 -8.34
C GLY A 405 -20.23 20.15 -8.42
N GLU A 406 -19.64 18.96 -8.48
CA GLU A 406 -20.36 17.69 -8.37
C GLU A 406 -20.74 17.39 -6.89
N ASP A 407 -21.84 16.65 -6.67
CA ASP A 407 -22.14 16.10 -5.35
C ASP A 407 -20.95 15.24 -4.86
N PRO A 408 -20.42 15.50 -3.65
CA PRO A 408 -19.29 14.75 -3.09
C PRO A 408 -19.43 13.23 -3.09
N ASN A 409 -20.66 12.71 -3.03
CA ASN A 409 -20.93 11.26 -3.01
C ASN A 409 -21.18 10.68 -4.40
N ALA A 410 -21.44 11.48 -5.43
CA ALA A 410 -21.92 10.96 -6.71
C ALA A 410 -20.98 9.92 -7.36
N PRO A 411 -19.64 10.11 -7.43
CA PRO A 411 -18.77 9.09 -8.00
C PRO A 411 -18.73 7.80 -7.17
N VAL A 412 -18.75 7.92 -5.83
CA VAL A 412 -18.79 6.76 -4.92
C VAL A 412 -20.12 6.03 -5.06
N LEU A 413 -21.25 6.73 -5.18
CA LEU A 413 -22.55 6.09 -5.37
C LEU A 413 -22.62 5.35 -6.72
N ARG A 414 -22.01 5.88 -7.78
CA ARG A 414 -21.86 5.14 -9.06
C ARG A 414 -21.06 3.85 -8.87
N GLN A 415 -19.95 3.92 -8.15
CA GLN A 415 -19.15 2.74 -7.82
C GLN A 415 -19.96 1.69 -7.04
N MET A 416 -20.63 2.14 -5.97
CA MET A 416 -21.35 1.25 -5.07
C MET A 416 -22.64 0.70 -5.70
N ALA A 417 -23.24 1.40 -6.65
CA ALA A 417 -24.35 0.87 -7.44
C ALA A 417 -23.98 -0.36 -8.28
N ALA A 418 -22.69 -0.55 -8.61
CA ALA A 418 -22.18 -1.77 -9.23
C ALA A 418 -21.77 -2.82 -8.19
N LEU A 419 -21.06 -2.40 -7.14
CA LEU A 419 -20.49 -3.33 -6.15
C LEU A 419 -21.51 -3.94 -5.19
N VAL A 420 -22.53 -3.18 -4.75
CA VAL A 420 -23.53 -3.71 -3.81
C VAL A 420 -24.33 -4.86 -4.44
N PRO A 421 -24.92 -4.73 -5.65
CA PRO A 421 -25.61 -5.85 -6.27
C PRO A 421 -24.69 -7.04 -6.55
N TRP A 422 -23.43 -6.79 -6.93
CA TRP A 422 -22.43 -7.84 -7.12
C TRP A 422 -22.20 -8.63 -5.82
N LEU A 423 -22.10 -7.93 -4.69
CA LEU A 423 -21.91 -8.53 -3.38
C LEU A 423 -23.16 -9.28 -2.91
N GLU A 424 -24.36 -8.70 -3.04
CA GLU A 424 -25.63 -9.31 -2.63
C GLU A 424 -25.91 -10.64 -3.33
N GLN A 425 -25.49 -10.78 -4.59
CA GLN A 425 -25.61 -12.04 -5.34
C GLN A 425 -24.72 -13.17 -4.79
N ARG A 426 -23.60 -12.82 -4.14
CA ARG A 426 -22.56 -13.78 -3.71
C ARG A 426 -22.62 -14.07 -2.22
N LEU A 427 -22.89 -13.05 -1.42
CA LEU A 427 -22.95 -13.10 0.03
C LEU A 427 -24.24 -12.43 0.52
N PRO A 428 -25.41 -13.07 0.34
CA PRO A 428 -26.67 -12.54 0.84
C PRO A 428 -26.70 -12.51 2.38
N LEU A 429 -27.45 -11.56 2.94
CA LEU A 429 -27.51 -11.27 4.38
C LEU A 429 -28.39 -12.22 5.19
#